data_AF-A0A2E7N0Y6-F1
#
_entry.id   AF-A0A2E7N0Y6-F1
#
_cell.length_a   1.000
_cell.length_b   1.000
_cell.length_c   1.000
_cell.angle_alpha   90.00
_cell.angle_beta   90.00
_cell.angle_gamma   90.00
#
_symmetry.space_group_name_H-M   'P 1'
#
loop_
_entity.id
_entity.type
_entity.pdbx_description
1 polymer ?
#
loop_
_entity_poly.entity_id
_entity_poly.type
_entity_poly.pdbx_seq_one_letter_code
_entity_poly.pdbx_strand_id
1 'polypeptide(L)'
;MAKTPAWQRKEGKSKSGGLNAKGRASYNKRTGGKLKAPVTKKPSELKKGGKAAKRRKSFCARMKGMKRKLTSAKTARDPNSRINKSLRKWNC
;
A
#
# COMPACT_ATOMS: atom_id res chain seq x y z
N MET A 1 7.01 9.86 27.29
CA MET A 1 6.73 10.04 25.84
C MET A 1 5.68 9.02 25.39
N ALA A 2 4.61 9.45 24.73
CA ALA A 2 3.62 8.52 24.19
C ALA A 2 4.28 7.60 23.13
N LYS A 3 4.14 6.27 23.27
CA LYS A 3 4.71 5.31 22.31
C LYS A 3 4.20 5.63 20.90
N THR A 4 5.10 5.70 19.92
CA THR A 4 4.73 5.93 18.52
C THR A 4 3.76 4.83 18.05
N PRO A 5 2.75 5.19 17.24
CA PRO A 5 1.71 4.25 16.86
C PRO A 5 2.27 3.10 16.00
N ALA A 6 1.66 1.92 16.07
CA ALA A 6 2.16 0.71 15.40
C ALA A 6 2.36 0.88 13.89
N TRP A 7 1.56 1.73 13.23
CA TRP A 7 1.68 1.99 11.79
C TRP A 7 2.97 2.72 11.38
N GLN A 8 3.66 3.37 12.33
CA GLN A 8 4.99 3.95 12.13
C GLN A 8 6.11 2.96 12.48
N ARG A 9 5.85 2.02 13.40
CA ARG A 9 6.83 1.01 13.87
C ARG A 9 6.90 -0.23 12.96
N LYS A 10 7.98 -1.00 13.11
CA LYS A 10 8.24 -2.25 12.35
C LYS A 10 7.08 -3.24 12.44
N GLU A 11 6.47 -3.36 13.62
CA GLU A 11 5.34 -4.27 13.86
C GLU A 11 4.08 -3.97 13.02
N GLY A 12 3.92 -2.75 12.50
CA GLY A 12 2.79 -2.38 11.63
C GLY A 12 3.11 -2.48 10.14
N LYS A 13 4.37 -2.71 9.78
CA LYS A 13 4.80 -2.84 8.38
C LYS A 13 4.72 -4.30 7.94
N SER A 14 4.15 -4.56 6.77
CA SER A 14 4.19 -5.88 6.13
C SER A 14 5.51 -6.05 5.38
N LYS A 15 6.04 -7.29 5.30
CA LYS A 15 7.16 -7.66 4.41
C LYS A 15 6.86 -7.32 2.93
N SER A 16 5.58 -7.26 2.55
CA SER A 16 5.08 -6.96 1.19
C SER A 16 4.94 -5.46 0.84
N GLY A 17 5.60 -4.55 1.56
CA GLY A 17 5.66 -3.11 1.17
C GLY A 17 4.63 -2.20 1.84
N GLY A 18 3.42 -2.67 2.13
CA GLY A 18 2.36 -1.91 2.80
C GLY A 18 2.28 -2.06 4.33
N LEU A 19 1.19 -1.56 4.93
CA LEU A 19 0.82 -1.84 6.33
C LEU A 19 0.17 -3.22 6.47
N ASN A 20 0.47 -3.91 7.57
CA ASN A 20 -0.25 -5.14 7.95
C ASN A 20 -1.57 -4.81 8.69
N ALA A 21 -2.27 -5.83 9.18
CA ALA A 21 -3.53 -5.64 9.90
C ALA A 21 -3.38 -4.73 11.14
N LYS A 22 -2.36 -4.99 11.97
CA LYS A 22 -2.03 -4.17 13.16
C LYS A 22 -1.73 -2.73 12.80
N GLY A 23 -0.95 -2.51 11.73
CA GLY A 23 -0.63 -1.18 11.22
C GLY A 23 -1.88 -0.43 10.74
N ARG A 24 -2.74 -1.06 9.93
CA ARG A 24 -3.98 -0.41 9.48
C ARG A 24 -4.92 -0.09 10.64
N ALA A 25 -5.08 -1.01 11.59
CA ALA A 25 -5.89 -0.80 12.79
C ALA A 25 -5.34 0.36 13.64
N SER A 26 -4.03 0.41 13.87
CA SER A 26 -3.39 1.48 14.62
C SER A 26 -3.49 2.84 13.92
N TYR A 27 -3.38 2.88 12.58
CA TYR A 27 -3.61 4.11 11.82
C TYR A 27 -5.06 4.58 11.98
N ASN A 28 -6.03 3.72 11.71
CA ASN A 28 -7.45 4.05 11.79
C ASN A 28 -7.85 4.52 13.20
N LYS A 29 -7.37 3.85 14.25
CA LYS A 29 -7.62 4.24 15.65
C LYS A 29 -7.03 5.62 15.99
N ARG A 30 -5.88 5.97 15.42
CA ARG A 30 -5.19 7.23 15.73
C ARG A 30 -5.70 8.41 14.90
N THR A 31 -6.11 8.19 13.65
CA THR A 31 -6.47 9.27 12.71
C THR A 31 -7.97 9.36 12.40
N GLY A 32 -8.79 8.40 12.86
CA GLY A 32 -10.18 8.26 12.42
C GLY A 32 -10.32 7.74 10.98
N GLY A 33 -9.21 7.36 10.33
CA GLY A 33 -9.21 6.90 8.94
C GLY A 33 -9.86 5.53 8.72
N LYS A 34 -10.07 5.17 7.44
CA LYS A 34 -10.67 3.89 7.02
C LYS A 34 -9.77 3.14 6.03
N LEU A 35 -8.51 2.94 6.40
CA LEU A 35 -7.56 2.18 5.58
C LEU A 35 -8.02 0.74 5.40
N LYS A 36 -8.07 0.32 4.14
CA LYS A 36 -8.47 -1.03 3.73
C LYS A 36 -7.25 -1.87 3.35
N ALA A 37 -7.41 -3.19 3.38
CA ALA A 37 -6.40 -4.11 2.89
C ALA A 37 -6.16 -3.94 1.38
N PRO A 38 -4.95 -4.31 0.89
CA PRO A 38 -4.65 -4.41 -0.53
C PRO A 38 -5.63 -5.29 -1.29
N VAL A 39 -5.91 -4.92 -2.54
CA VAL A 39 -6.62 -5.82 -3.47
C VAL A 39 -5.59 -6.79 -4.03
N THR A 40 -5.64 -8.04 -3.59
CA THR A 40 -4.63 -9.07 -3.93
C THR A 40 -5.05 -10.00 -5.06
N LYS A 41 -6.34 -10.02 -5.44
CA LYS A 41 -6.83 -10.79 -6.60
C LYS A 41 -6.21 -10.25 -7.88
N LYS A 42 -5.95 -11.13 -8.86
CA LYS A 42 -5.40 -10.73 -10.15
C LYS A 42 -6.40 -9.83 -10.87
N PRO A 43 -5.93 -8.90 -11.71
CA PRO A 43 -6.82 -7.98 -12.43
C PRO A 43 -7.86 -8.69 -13.30
N SER A 44 -7.51 -9.84 -13.87
CA SER A 44 -8.39 -10.69 -14.67
C SER A 44 -9.54 -11.30 -13.87
N GLU A 45 -9.35 -11.52 -12.57
CA GLU A 45 -10.36 -12.08 -11.65
C GLU A 45 -11.28 -11.00 -11.06
N LEU A 46 -11.01 -9.73 -11.35
CA LEU A 46 -11.82 -8.61 -10.84
C LEU A 46 -12.93 -8.27 -11.83
N LYS A 47 -14.18 -8.24 -11.34
CA LYS A 47 -15.31 -7.72 -12.10
C LYS A 47 -15.00 -6.33 -12.66
N LYS A 48 -15.04 -6.18 -13.99
CA LYS A 48 -14.83 -4.90 -14.70
C LYS A 48 -15.80 -3.85 -14.13
N GLY A 49 -15.28 -2.67 -13.81
CA GLY A 49 -16.07 -1.59 -13.18
C GLY A 49 -16.42 -1.81 -11.69
N GLY A 50 -16.11 -2.97 -11.12
CA GLY A 50 -16.39 -3.29 -9.72
C GLY A 50 -15.56 -2.46 -8.72
N LYS A 51 -16.02 -2.43 -7.46
CA LYS A 51 -15.40 -1.65 -6.38
C LYS A 51 -13.92 -2.00 -6.15
N ALA A 52 -13.58 -3.30 -6.22
CA ALA A 52 -12.20 -3.76 -6.08
C ALA A 52 -11.33 -3.32 -7.28
N ALA A 53 -11.84 -3.43 -8.51
CA ALA A 53 -11.15 -2.98 -9.71
C ALA A 53 -10.88 -1.47 -9.69
N LYS A 54 -11.89 -0.66 -9.34
CA LYS A 54 -11.76 0.80 -9.19
C LYS A 54 -10.74 1.19 -8.12
N ARG A 55 -10.79 0.54 -6.94
CA ARG A 55 -9.81 0.76 -5.85
C ARG A 55 -8.39 0.41 -6.28
N ARG A 56 -8.19 -0.74 -6.93
CA ARG A 56 -6.88 -1.13 -7.48
C ARG A 56 -6.39 -0.07 -8.47
N LYS A 57 -7.21 0.30 -9.46
CA LYS A 57 -6.84 1.29 -10.49
C LYS A 57 -6.39 2.61 -9.88
N SER A 58 -7.16 3.13 -8.90
CA SER A 58 -6.81 4.36 -8.18
C SER A 58 -5.48 4.23 -7.41
N PHE A 59 -5.27 3.12 -6.70
CA PHE A 59 -4.02 2.87 -5.98
C PHE A 59 -2.83 2.80 -6.95
N CYS A 60 -2.94 2.02 -8.04
CA CYS A 60 -1.87 1.89 -9.02
C CYS A 60 -1.51 3.23 -9.65
N ALA A 61 -2.50 4.05 -10.05
CA ALA A 61 -2.26 5.36 -10.64
C ALA A 61 -1.49 6.28 -9.68
N ARG A 62 -1.93 6.37 -8.41
CA ARG A 62 -1.28 7.19 -7.40
C ARG A 62 0.15 6.73 -7.12
N MET A 63 0.34 5.44 -6.86
CA MET A 63 1.64 4.90 -6.46
C MET A 63 2.63 4.85 -7.63
N LYS A 64 2.19 4.57 -8.86
CA LYS A 64 3.05 4.70 -10.05
C LYS A 64 3.43 6.16 -10.32
N GLY A 65 2.50 7.10 -10.12
CA GLY A 65 2.81 8.53 -10.20
C GLY A 65 3.86 8.96 -9.16
N MET A 66 3.71 8.52 -7.91
CA MET A 66 4.69 8.76 -6.85
C MET A 66 6.05 8.13 -7.17
N LYS A 67 6.06 6.90 -7.72
CA LYS A 67 7.28 6.23 -8.19
C LYS A 67 8.00 7.04 -9.26
N ARG A 68 7.25 7.66 -10.18
CA ARG A 68 7.82 8.42 -11.29
C ARG A 68 8.33 9.80 -10.88
N LYS A 69 7.61 10.51 -10.01
CA LYS A 69 7.89 11.92 -9.69
C LYS A 69 8.70 12.14 -8.41
N LEU A 70 8.47 11.33 -7.38
CA LEU A 70 8.97 11.59 -6.02
C LEU A 70 9.92 10.53 -5.49
N THR A 71 10.14 9.45 -6.26
CA THR A 71 11.04 8.37 -5.87
C THR A 71 12.33 8.49 -6.67
N SER A 72 13.48 8.45 -5.99
CA SER A 72 14.78 8.46 -6.65
C SER A 72 14.93 7.31 -7.65
N ALA A 73 15.74 7.51 -8.68
CA ALA A 73 15.96 6.49 -9.70
C ALA A 73 16.47 5.17 -9.11
N LYS A 74 17.33 5.23 -8.08
CA LYS A 74 17.82 4.06 -7.34
C LYS A 74 16.68 3.29 -6.67
N THR A 75 15.84 3.96 -5.89
CA THR A 75 14.72 3.31 -5.18
C THR A 75 13.63 2.83 -6.15
N ALA A 76 13.43 3.53 -7.27
CA ALA A 76 12.48 3.15 -8.30
C ALA A 76 12.90 1.85 -9.03
N ARG A 77 14.21 1.64 -9.23
CA ARG A 77 14.77 0.43 -9.86
C ARG A 77 14.92 -0.75 -8.89
N ASP A 78 15.10 -0.49 -7.59
CA ASP A 78 15.24 -1.56 -6.59
C ASP A 78 13.94 -2.39 -6.44
N PRO A 79 13.92 -3.68 -6.82
CA PRO A 79 12.72 -4.53 -6.71
C PRO A 79 12.29 -4.76 -5.25
N ASN A 80 13.21 -4.59 -4.30
CA ASN A 80 12.99 -4.76 -2.88
C ASN A 80 12.56 -3.48 -2.16
N SER A 81 12.48 -2.36 -2.88
CA SER A 81 12.00 -1.10 -2.30
C SER A 81 10.54 -1.22 -1.87
N ARG A 82 10.15 -0.45 -0.85
CA ARG A 82 8.80 -0.49 -0.28
C ARG A 82 7.73 -0.18 -1.32
N ILE A 83 8.00 0.76 -2.22
CA ILE A 83 7.08 1.16 -3.29
C ILE A 83 6.88 0.03 -4.30
N ASN A 84 7.95 -0.66 -4.72
CA ASN A 84 7.86 -1.77 -5.67
C ASN A 84 7.19 -3.01 -5.05
N LYS A 85 7.50 -3.33 -3.79
CA LYS A 85 6.79 -4.38 -3.04
C LYS A 85 5.30 -4.08 -2.93
N SER A 86 4.94 -2.83 -2.62
CA SER A 86 3.53 -2.44 -2.49
C SER A 86 2.80 -2.45 -3.83
N LEU A 87 3.41 -1.97 -4.92
CA LEU A 87 2.82 -2.06 -6.26
C LEU A 87 2.54 -3.51 -6.64
N ARG A 88 3.51 -4.40 -6.44
CA ARG A 88 3.38 -5.83 -6.71
C ARG A 88 2.25 -6.47 -5.90
N LYS A 89 2.13 -6.14 -4.61
CA LYS A 89 1.06 -6.69 -3.75
C LYS A 89 -0.35 -6.28 -4.19
N TRP A 90 -0.49 -5.16 -4.89
CA TRP A 90 -1.75 -4.68 -5.44
C TRP A 90 -1.97 -5.09 -6.91
N ASN A 91 -1.09 -5.93 -7.46
CA ASN A 91 -1.07 -6.30 -8.88
C ASN A 91 -1.07 -5.07 -9.80
N CYS A 92 -0.26 -4.08 -9.42
CA CYS A 92 0.13 -2.95 -10.26
C CYS A 92 1.46 -3.29 -10.95
#